data_AF-T1DDJ8-F1
#
_entry.id   AF-T1DDJ8-F1
#
_cell.length_a   1.000
_cell.length_b   1.000
_cell.length_c   1.000
_cell.angle_alpha   90.00
_cell.angle_beta   90.00
_cell.angle_gamma   90.00
#
_symmetry.space_group_name_H-M   'P 1'
#
loop_
_entity.id
_entity.type
_entity.pdbx_description
1 polymer ?
#
loop_
_entity_poly.entity_id
_entity_poly.type
_entity_poly.pdbx_seq_one_letter_code
_entity_poly.pdbx_strand_id
1 'polypeptide(L)'
;MRALILWIAYQAFWFACVMGAEHGWLWSSPLALACFIPLRFIIGTRTRWREDLLHMLTVGALGFLVDSGFAATGLMSYAAPWPSAALAPLWIVMIWLAFALTLRDGLGFLHERPLLAGILGAVGAPLSYLGAARGFGVVKFPLGEGAALAALAVAWFIALPAAFMLMRLSLLPARLHARHLPGAR
;
A
#
# COMPACT_ATOMS: atom_id res chain seq x y z
N MET A 1 13.74 -8.17 14.62
CA MET A 1 14.73 -7.42 13.81
C MET A 1 14.33 -7.26 12.35
N ARG A 2 14.07 -8.32 11.57
CA ARG A 2 13.73 -8.20 10.14
C ARG A 2 12.50 -7.33 9.82
N ALA A 3 11.41 -7.49 10.56
CA ALA A 3 10.20 -6.67 10.38
C ALA A 3 10.49 -5.16 10.58
N LEU A 4 11.36 -4.82 11.55
CA LEU A 4 11.80 -3.45 11.78
C LEU A 4 12.63 -2.92 10.59
N ILE A 5 13.56 -3.73 10.05
CA ILE A 5 14.37 -3.34 8.89
C ILE A 5 13.47 -3.13 7.65
N LEU A 6 12.49 -4.01 7.43
CA LEU A 6 11.52 -3.86 6.35
C LEU A 6 10.68 -2.59 6.52
N TRP A 7 10.27 -2.29 7.76
CA TRP A 7 9.55 -1.07 8.07
C TRP A 7 10.40 0.17 7.79
N ILE A 8 11.66 0.21 8.22
CA ILE A 8 12.59 1.31 7.92
C ILE A 8 12.79 1.47 6.41
N ALA A 9 12.99 0.38 5.68
CA ALA A 9 13.12 0.40 4.23
C ALA A 9 11.85 0.95 3.55
N TYR A 10 10.67 0.59 4.05
CA TYR A 10 9.40 1.11 3.54
C TYR A 10 9.23 2.60 3.84
N GLN A 11 9.66 3.08 5.02
CA GLN A 11 9.66 4.51 5.32
C GLN A 11 10.59 5.29 4.38
N ALA A 12 11.81 4.78 4.13
CA ALA A 12 12.74 5.41 3.16
C ALA A 12 12.13 5.47 1.74
N PHE A 13 11.48 4.38 1.31
CA PHE A 13 10.73 4.34 0.06
C PHE A 13 9.59 5.35 0.03
N TRP A 14 8.80 5.46 1.11
CA TRP A 14 7.70 6.42 1.23
C TRP A 14 8.21 7.86 1.11
N PHE A 15 9.29 8.21 1.81
CA PHE A 15 9.92 9.53 1.71
C PHE A 15 10.41 9.83 0.29
N ALA A 16 11.02 8.86 -0.40
CA ALA A 16 11.44 9.04 -1.78
C ALA A 16 10.27 9.34 -2.72
N CYS A 17 9.11 8.70 -2.51
CA CYS A 17 7.90 8.96 -3.29
C CYS A 17 7.34 10.36 -3.02
N VAL A 18 7.24 10.73 -1.74
CA VAL A 18 6.62 11.99 -1.31
C VAL A 18 7.49 13.21 -1.67
N MET A 19 8.80 13.16 -1.40
CA MET A 19 9.72 14.23 -1.84
C MET A 19 9.80 14.31 -3.36
N GLY A 20 9.73 13.16 -4.04
CA GLY A 20 9.66 13.13 -5.49
C GLY A 20 8.40 13.80 -6.04
N ALA A 21 7.24 13.58 -5.41
CA ALA A 21 5.99 14.24 -5.76
C ALA A 21 6.04 15.75 -5.50
N GLU A 22 6.67 16.17 -4.39
CA GLU A 22 6.89 17.59 -4.05
C GLU A 22 7.70 18.30 -5.14
N HIS A 23 8.75 17.66 -5.66
CA HIS A 23 9.61 18.22 -6.71
C HIS A 23 9.11 17.95 -8.14
N GLY A 24 7.97 17.26 -8.30
CA GLY A 24 7.43 16.89 -9.62
C GLY A 24 8.21 15.80 -10.36
N TRP A 25 9.08 15.05 -9.68
CA TRP A 25 9.90 13.99 -10.27
C TRP A 25 9.09 12.71 -10.50
N LEU A 26 8.50 12.59 -11.70
CA LEU A 26 7.64 11.46 -12.06
C LEU A 26 8.30 10.07 -11.83
N TRP A 27 9.60 9.96 -12.10
CA TRP A 27 10.33 8.69 -12.03
C TRP A 27 10.85 8.34 -10.63
N SER A 28 10.77 9.25 -9.66
CA SER A 28 11.23 9.00 -8.27
C SER A 28 10.60 7.75 -7.66
N SER A 29 9.28 7.62 -7.77
CA SER A 29 8.52 6.54 -7.12
C SER A 29 8.69 5.20 -7.85
N PRO A 30 8.64 5.13 -9.20
CA PRO A 30 9.00 3.91 -9.93
C PRO A 30 10.42 3.42 -9.63
N LEU A 31 11.41 4.31 -9.59
CA LEU A 31 12.80 3.95 -9.28
C LEU A 31 12.93 3.48 -7.83
N ALA A 32 12.30 4.18 -6.88
CA ALA A 32 12.27 3.75 -5.49
C ALA A 32 11.62 2.36 -5.34
N LEU A 33 10.55 2.08 -6.09
CA LEU A 33 9.89 0.77 -6.06
C LEU A 33 10.80 -0.31 -6.65
N ALA A 34 11.48 -0.02 -7.76
CA ALA A 34 12.43 -0.92 -8.39
C ALA A 34 13.59 -1.29 -7.45
N CYS A 35 14.03 -0.38 -6.58
CA CYS A 35 14.99 -0.65 -5.51
C CYS A 35 14.36 -1.40 -4.31
N PHE A 36 13.11 -1.07 -3.95
CA PHE A 36 12.45 -1.64 -2.79
C PHE A 36 12.10 -3.13 -2.97
N ILE A 37 11.66 -3.53 -4.17
CA ILE A 37 11.32 -4.92 -4.50
C ILE A 37 12.47 -5.90 -4.15
N PRO A 38 13.69 -5.78 -4.72
CA PRO A 38 14.78 -6.69 -4.42
C PRO A 38 15.20 -6.60 -2.95
N LEU A 39 15.20 -5.41 -2.35
CA LEU A 39 15.51 -5.23 -0.93
C LEU A 39 14.53 -6.00 -0.03
N ARG A 40 13.23 -5.95 -0.33
CA ARG A 40 12.24 -6.78 0.37
C ARG A 40 12.54 -8.26 0.21
N PHE A 41 12.96 -8.71 -0.97
CA PHE A 41 13.29 -10.13 -1.19
C PHE A 41 14.51 -10.58 -0.40
N ILE A 42 15.49 -9.70 -0.20
CA ILE A 42 16.66 -9.95 0.65
C ILE A 42 16.28 -10.00 2.14
N ILE A 43 15.41 -9.10 2.61
CA ILE A 43 15.04 -9.00 4.03
C ILE A 43 14.02 -10.07 4.44
N GLY A 44 13.07 -10.38 3.55
CA GLY A 44 11.91 -11.21 3.84
C GLY A 44 12.24 -12.67 4.08
N THR A 45 11.31 -13.40 4.70
CA THR A 45 11.55 -14.78 5.16
C THR A 45 11.19 -15.85 4.13
N ARG A 46 10.27 -15.53 3.23
CA ARG A 46 9.78 -16.44 2.19
C ARG A 46 9.63 -15.67 0.89
N THR A 47 10.30 -16.15 -0.15
CA THR A 47 10.13 -15.64 -1.53
C THR A 47 8.97 -16.37 -2.17
N ARG A 48 7.90 -15.66 -2.48
CA ARG A 48 6.76 -16.21 -3.21
C ARG A 48 6.39 -15.28 -4.35
N TRP A 49 7.34 -15.09 -5.26
CA TRP A 49 7.29 -14.10 -6.34
C TRP A 49 5.93 -14.00 -7.04
N ARG A 50 5.33 -15.13 -7.42
CA ARG A 50 4.03 -15.15 -8.10
C ARG A 50 2.88 -14.63 -7.22
N GLU A 51 2.84 -15.05 -5.96
CA GLU A 51 1.82 -14.61 -5.00
C GLU A 51 2.02 -13.14 -4.63
N ASP A 52 3.27 -12.74 -4.41
CA ASP A 52 3.63 -11.38 -4.06
C ASP A 52 3.31 -10.43 -5.22
N LEU A 53 3.55 -10.82 -6.48
CA LEU A 53 3.16 -10.05 -7.66
C LEU A 53 1.64 -9.91 -7.79
N LEU A 54 0.87 -11.00 -7.63
CA LEU A 54 -0.59 -10.93 -7.65
C LEU A 54 -1.12 -10.05 -6.51
N HIS A 55 -0.49 -10.12 -5.34
CA HIS A 55 -0.87 -9.31 -4.19
C HIS A 55 -0.57 -7.83 -4.43
N MET A 56 0.60 -7.50 -4.99
CA MET A 56 0.92 -6.16 -5.45
C MET A 56 -0.13 -5.64 -6.42
N LEU A 57 -0.46 -6.39 -7.47
CA LEU A 57 -1.43 -5.94 -8.48
C LEU A 57 -2.83 -5.72 -7.89
N THR A 58 -3.29 -6.63 -7.03
CA THR A 58 -4.64 -6.53 -6.43
C THR A 58 -4.74 -5.40 -5.41
N VAL A 59 -3.73 -5.23 -4.55
CA VAL A 59 -3.68 -4.12 -3.58
C VAL A 59 -3.41 -2.78 -4.27
N GLY A 60 -2.57 -2.77 -5.30
CA GLY A 60 -2.34 -1.60 -6.15
C GLY A 60 -3.61 -1.16 -6.87
N ALA A 61 -4.40 -2.09 -7.41
CA ALA A 61 -5.69 -1.79 -8.01
C ALA A 61 -6.71 -1.27 -6.98
N LEU A 62 -6.78 -1.89 -5.80
CA LEU A 62 -7.60 -1.40 -4.69
C LEU A 62 -7.24 0.03 -4.31
N GLY A 63 -5.95 0.30 -4.14
CA GLY A 63 -5.44 1.64 -3.83
C GLY A 63 -5.73 2.66 -4.91
N PHE A 64 -5.49 2.29 -6.17
CA PHE A 64 -5.82 3.13 -7.32
C PHE A 64 -7.30 3.51 -7.33
N LEU A 65 -8.21 2.56 -7.08
CA LEU A 65 -9.65 2.84 -7.03
C LEU A 65 -10.02 3.76 -5.87
N VAL A 66 -9.48 3.51 -4.67
CA VAL A 66 -9.76 4.31 -3.46
C VAL A 66 -9.28 5.75 -3.66
N ASP A 67 -8.02 5.94 -4.02
CA ASP A 67 -7.44 7.29 -4.16
C ASP A 67 -7.95 8.03 -5.40
N SER A 68 -8.30 7.33 -6.48
CA SER A 68 -9.00 7.96 -7.61
C SER A 68 -10.40 8.42 -7.20
N GLY A 69 -11.09 7.67 -6.32
CA GLY A 69 -12.37 8.12 -5.75
C GLY A 69 -12.23 9.42 -4.96
N PHE A 70 -11.18 9.54 -4.14
CA PHE A 70 -10.89 10.77 -3.40
C PHE A 70 -10.51 11.94 -4.31
N ALA A 71 -9.71 11.69 -5.35
CA ALA A 71 -9.35 12.69 -6.35
C ALA A 71 -10.57 13.16 -7.15
N ALA A 72 -11.36 12.23 -7.68
CA ALA A 72 -12.53 12.52 -8.53
C ALA A 72 -13.64 13.25 -7.78
N THR A 73 -13.81 12.99 -6.49
CA THR A 73 -14.78 13.72 -5.64
C THR A 73 -14.27 15.08 -5.18
N GLY A 74 -12.99 15.41 -5.42
CA GLY A 74 -12.34 16.61 -4.91
C GLY A 74 -12.07 16.57 -3.39
N LEU A 75 -12.30 15.43 -2.74
CA LEU A 75 -12.03 15.26 -1.32
C LEU A 75 -10.53 15.38 -1.02
N MET A 76 -9.69 14.96 -1.98
CA MET A 76 -8.25 15.14 -1.96
C MET A 76 -7.74 15.70 -3.29
N SER A 77 -6.68 16.49 -3.21
CA SER A 77 -5.89 16.93 -4.36
C SER A 77 -4.44 16.56 -4.12
N TYR A 78 -3.83 15.92 -5.11
CA TYR A 78 -2.45 15.42 -5.02
C TYR A 78 -1.50 16.24 -5.90
N ALA A 79 -0.28 16.48 -5.43
CA ALA A 79 0.81 17.01 -6.25
C ALA A 79 1.30 15.95 -7.26
N ALA A 80 1.99 16.42 -8.32
CA ALA A 80 2.42 15.58 -9.45
C ALA A 80 1.28 14.65 -9.95
N PRO A 81 0.13 15.21 -10.40
CA PRO A 81 -1.12 14.47 -10.58
C PRO A 81 -1.12 13.55 -11.82
N TRP A 82 0.03 13.17 -12.36
CA TRP A 82 0.06 12.29 -13.52
C TRP A 82 -0.53 10.92 -13.16
N PRO A 83 -1.43 10.35 -13.99
CA PRO A 83 -1.78 10.79 -15.35
C PRO A 83 -2.89 11.85 -15.46
N SER A 84 -3.69 12.06 -14.40
CA SER A 84 -4.78 13.04 -14.36
C SER A 84 -5.09 13.47 -12.93
N ALA A 85 -5.49 14.73 -12.73
CA ALA A 85 -5.91 15.25 -11.43
C ALA A 85 -7.16 14.58 -10.85
N ALA A 86 -7.93 13.86 -11.66
CA ALA A 86 -9.10 13.09 -11.22
C ALA A 86 -8.77 11.62 -10.85
N LEU A 87 -7.52 11.20 -11.00
CA LEU A 87 -7.07 9.84 -10.71
C LEU A 87 -6.00 9.83 -9.62
N ALA A 88 -5.81 8.68 -8.98
CA ALA A 88 -4.69 8.46 -8.08
C ALA A 88 -3.37 8.70 -8.85
N PRO A 89 -2.49 9.57 -8.35
CA PRO A 89 -1.23 9.85 -9.02
C PRO A 89 -0.30 8.64 -8.93
N LEU A 90 0.63 8.55 -9.87
CA LEU A 90 1.57 7.44 -9.95
C LEU A 90 2.28 7.14 -8.63
N TRP A 91 2.71 8.17 -7.90
CA TRP A 91 3.45 8.02 -6.64
C TRP A 91 2.61 7.37 -5.53
N ILE A 92 1.30 7.68 -5.44
CA ILE A 92 0.38 7.02 -4.50
C ILE A 92 0.21 5.55 -4.89
N VAL A 93 0.04 5.25 -6.18
CA VAL A 93 -0.08 3.86 -6.66
C VAL A 93 1.17 3.05 -6.31
N MET A 94 2.37 3.63 -6.51
CA MET A 94 3.62 2.97 -6.13
C MET A 94 3.69 2.70 -4.61
N ILE A 95 3.17 3.60 -3.77
CA ILE A 95 3.07 3.38 -2.32
C ILE A 95 2.17 2.19 -1.98
N TRP A 96 1.04 2.04 -2.65
CA TRP A 96 0.17 0.87 -2.49
C TRP A 96 0.83 -0.43 -2.94
N LEU A 97 1.57 -0.41 -4.06
CA LEU A 97 2.31 -1.59 -4.54
C LEU A 97 3.39 -2.03 -3.53
N ALA A 98 4.19 -1.08 -3.03
CA ALA A 98 5.20 -1.37 -2.00
C ALA A 98 4.56 -1.83 -0.69
N PHE A 99 3.42 -1.23 -0.31
CA PHE A 99 2.69 -1.59 0.90
C PHE A 99 2.26 -3.06 0.87
N ALA A 100 1.75 -3.55 -0.26
CA ALA A 100 1.36 -4.95 -0.45
C ALA A 100 2.49 -5.92 -0.07
N LEU A 101 3.73 -5.60 -0.45
CA LEU A 101 4.91 -6.40 -0.14
C LEU A 101 5.30 -6.40 1.34
N THR A 102 4.81 -5.44 2.12
CA THR A 102 5.07 -5.35 3.56
C THR A 102 4.06 -6.12 4.40
N LEU A 103 2.87 -6.43 3.85
CA LEU A 103 1.77 -7.04 4.61
C LEU A 103 2.14 -8.41 5.18
N ARG A 104 2.85 -9.24 4.41
CA ARG A 104 3.22 -10.60 4.83
C ARG A 104 4.23 -10.62 5.97
N ASP A 105 5.39 -10.00 5.76
CA ASP A 105 6.54 -10.10 6.67
C ASP A 105 6.53 -9.01 7.76
N GLY A 106 5.89 -7.86 7.52
CA GLY A 106 5.81 -6.74 8.47
C GLY A 106 4.53 -6.76 9.32
N LEU A 107 3.40 -7.15 8.72
CA LEU A 107 2.08 -7.10 9.37
C LEU A 107 1.36 -8.45 9.42
N GLY A 108 2.09 -9.56 9.26
CA GLY A 108 1.50 -10.91 9.21
C GLY A 108 0.71 -11.31 10.45
N PHE A 109 0.96 -10.69 11.61
CA PHE A 109 0.19 -10.91 12.84
C PHE A 109 -1.27 -10.39 12.74
N LEU A 110 -1.55 -9.49 11.81
CA LEU A 110 -2.89 -8.97 11.51
C LEU A 110 -3.69 -9.89 10.59
N HIS A 111 -3.03 -10.86 9.96
CA HIS A 111 -3.66 -11.74 8.98
C HIS A 111 -4.96 -12.35 9.52
N GLU A 112 -4.96 -12.89 10.74
CA GLU A 112 -6.11 -13.53 11.41
C GLU A 112 -6.96 -12.56 12.27
N ARG A 113 -6.72 -11.25 12.19
CA ARG A 113 -7.33 -10.25 13.08
C ARG A 113 -7.92 -9.09 12.27
N PRO A 114 -8.98 -9.32 11.47
CA PRO A 114 -9.51 -8.32 10.55
C PRO A 114 -9.97 -7.03 11.25
N LEU A 115 -10.57 -7.12 12.44
CA LEU A 115 -10.96 -5.92 13.19
C LEU A 115 -9.74 -5.08 13.61
N LEU A 116 -8.69 -5.72 14.12
CA LEU A 116 -7.46 -5.02 14.50
C LEU A 116 -6.77 -4.42 13.26
N ALA A 117 -6.78 -5.14 12.14
CA ALA A 117 -6.29 -4.64 10.86
C ALA A 117 -7.09 -3.40 10.43
N GLY A 118 -8.42 -3.43 10.54
CA GLY A 118 -9.27 -2.28 10.23
C GLY A 118 -8.96 -1.08 11.11
N ILE A 119 -8.87 -1.26 12.43
CA ILE A 119 -8.54 -0.17 13.38
C ILE A 119 -7.16 0.42 13.07
N LEU A 120 -6.14 -0.41 12.84
CA LEU A 120 -4.80 0.08 12.51
C LEU A 120 -4.76 0.79 11.16
N GLY A 121 -5.53 0.33 10.16
CA GLY A 121 -5.68 1.02 8.88
C GLY A 121 -6.36 2.38 9.07
N ALA A 122 -7.44 2.41 9.84
CA ALA A 122 -8.22 3.62 10.13
C ALA A 122 -7.45 4.70 10.88
N VAL A 123 -6.35 4.34 11.55
CA VAL A 123 -5.45 5.29 12.24
C VAL A 123 -4.20 5.57 11.41
N GLY A 124 -3.52 4.51 10.96
CA GLY A 124 -2.22 4.63 10.29
C GLY A 124 -2.31 5.37 8.95
N ALA A 125 -3.37 5.15 8.18
CA ALA A 125 -3.51 5.82 6.89
C ALA A 125 -3.81 7.31 7.02
N PRO A 126 -4.81 7.79 7.79
CA PRO A 126 -4.96 9.22 8.04
C PRO A 126 -3.68 9.92 8.52
N LEU A 127 -2.91 9.27 9.40
CA LEU A 127 -1.62 9.82 9.85
C LEU A 127 -0.59 9.92 8.72
N SER A 128 -0.50 8.92 7.83
CA SER A 128 0.40 8.97 6.67
C SER A 128 0.01 10.08 5.69
N TYR A 129 -1.28 10.23 5.40
CA TYR A 129 -1.79 11.29 4.51
C TYR A 129 -1.63 12.68 5.13
N LEU A 130 -1.83 12.82 6.44
CA LEU A 130 -1.51 14.05 7.16
C LEU A 130 -0.01 14.37 7.12
N GLY A 131 0.86 13.35 7.21
CA GLY A 131 2.30 13.52 7.07
C GLY A 131 2.67 14.05 5.67
N ALA A 132 2.07 13.49 4.62
CA ALA A 132 2.25 13.99 3.25
C ALA A 132 1.70 15.41 3.06
N ALA A 133 0.54 15.71 3.65
CA ALA A 133 -0.11 17.02 3.55
C ALA A 133 0.65 18.12 4.30
N ARG A 134 0.97 17.90 5.58
CA ARG A 134 1.57 18.92 6.46
C ARG A 134 3.09 18.94 6.41
N GLY A 135 3.72 17.80 6.11
CA GLY A 135 5.18 17.69 6.03
C GLY A 135 5.75 18.12 4.68
N PHE A 136 5.02 17.87 3.59
CA PHE A 136 5.52 18.07 2.22
C PHE A 136 4.57 18.85 1.31
N GLY A 137 3.34 19.16 1.76
CA GLY A 137 2.37 19.90 0.96
C GLY A 137 1.85 19.16 -0.28
N VAL A 138 2.11 17.85 -0.40
CA VAL A 138 1.79 17.07 -1.62
C VAL A 138 0.39 16.48 -1.62
N VAL A 139 -0.32 16.58 -0.50
CA VAL A 139 -1.74 16.25 -0.38
C VAL A 139 -2.46 17.47 0.18
N LYS A 140 -3.59 17.82 -0.42
CA LYS A 140 -4.49 18.88 0.06
C LYS A 140 -5.88 18.31 0.24
N PHE A 141 -6.68 18.95 1.10
CA PHE A 141 -8.04 18.54 1.43
C PHE A 141 -9.05 19.65 1.05
N PRO A 142 -9.41 19.80 -0.25
CA PRO A 142 -10.20 20.94 -0.72
C PRO A 142 -11.58 21.06 -0.05
N LEU A 143 -12.22 19.92 0.26
CA LEU A 143 -13.54 19.87 0.91
C LEU A 143 -13.46 19.85 2.45
N GLY A 144 -12.27 20.03 3.01
CA GLY A 144 -12.03 20.09 4.46
C GLY A 144 -11.29 18.87 5.00
N GLU A 145 -10.31 19.14 5.88
CA GLU A 145 -9.44 18.11 6.45
C GLU A 145 -10.23 17.06 7.23
N GLY A 146 -11.16 17.46 8.11
CA GLY A 146 -11.94 16.51 8.92
C GLY A 146 -12.74 15.51 8.09
N ALA A 147 -13.38 15.96 7.01
CA ALA A 147 -14.12 15.10 6.09
C ALA A 147 -13.19 14.11 5.36
N ALA A 148 -12.04 14.59 4.88
CA ALA A 148 -11.04 13.75 4.23
C ALA A 148 -10.44 12.70 5.16
N LEU A 149 -10.12 13.07 6.41
CA LEU A 149 -9.60 12.13 7.41
C LEU A 149 -10.62 11.08 7.82
N ALA A 150 -11.89 11.48 7.99
CA ALA A 150 -12.97 10.53 8.28
C ALA A 150 -13.15 9.53 7.12
N ALA A 151 -13.12 10.02 5.87
CA ALA A 151 -13.20 9.17 4.70
C ALA A 151 -12.00 8.23 4.56
N LEU A 152 -10.78 8.72 4.83
CA LEU A 152 -9.57 7.88 4.90
C LEU A 152 -9.71 6.79 5.95
N ALA A 153 -10.18 7.15 7.15
CA ALA A 153 -10.35 6.21 8.23
C ALA A 153 -11.32 5.08 7.85
N VAL A 154 -12.48 5.43 7.27
CA VAL A 154 -13.47 4.45 6.79
C VAL A 154 -12.92 3.60 5.64
N ALA A 155 -12.31 4.23 4.64
CA ALA A 155 -11.78 3.51 3.49
C ALA A 155 -10.69 2.51 3.91
N TRP A 156 -9.78 2.91 4.80
CA TRP A 156 -8.70 2.05 5.26
C TRP A 156 -9.12 1.03 6.33
N PHE A 157 -10.18 1.30 7.08
CA PHE A 157 -10.82 0.30 7.93
C PHE A 157 -11.28 -0.91 7.11
N ILE A 158 -11.69 -0.69 5.86
CA ILE A 158 -12.15 -1.74 4.94
C ILE A 158 -10.98 -2.27 4.10
N ALA A 159 -10.16 -1.38 3.55
CA ALA A 159 -9.12 -1.73 2.59
C ALA A 159 -8.03 -2.62 3.18
N LEU A 160 -7.60 -2.38 4.43
CA LEU A 160 -6.52 -3.18 5.02
C LEU A 160 -6.96 -4.64 5.31
N PRO A 161 -8.13 -4.90 5.94
CA PRO A 161 -8.67 -6.26 6.03
C PRO A 161 -8.89 -6.90 4.65
N ALA A 162 -9.40 -6.14 3.67
CA ALA A 162 -9.58 -6.63 2.30
C ALA A 162 -8.24 -7.04 1.65
N ALA A 163 -7.17 -6.27 1.87
CA ALA A 163 -5.84 -6.60 1.38
C ALA A 163 -5.32 -7.93 1.96
N PHE A 164 -5.56 -8.21 3.25
CA PHE A 164 -5.25 -9.52 3.85
C PHE A 164 -6.16 -10.64 3.33
N MET A 165 -7.43 -10.35 3.05
CA MET A 165 -8.35 -11.33 2.46
C MET A 165 -7.91 -11.71 1.04
N LEU A 166 -7.57 -10.74 0.19
CA LEU A 166 -7.06 -10.96 -1.16
C LEU A 166 -5.76 -11.77 -1.14
N MET A 167 -4.90 -11.49 -0.15
CA MET A 167 -3.70 -12.28 0.10
C MET A 167 -4.03 -13.75 0.40
N ARG A 168 -5.08 -14.06 1.16
CA ARG A 168 -5.47 -15.45 1.44
C ARG A 168 -5.95 -16.16 0.18
N LEU A 169 -6.76 -15.47 -0.62
CA LEU A 169 -7.33 -16.03 -1.83
C LEU A 169 -6.24 -16.41 -2.86
N SER A 170 -5.17 -15.62 -2.95
CA SER A 170 -4.03 -15.95 -3.83
C SER A 170 -3.24 -17.18 -3.38
N LEU A 171 -3.37 -17.60 -2.11
CA LEU A 171 -2.73 -18.81 -1.57
C LEU A 171 -3.55 -20.08 -1.80
N LEU A 172 -4.85 -19.98 -2.10
CA LEU A 172 -5.73 -21.15 -2.21
C LEU A 172 -5.35 -22.10 -3.37
N PRO A 173 -5.06 -21.62 -4.60
CA PRO A 173 -4.71 -22.52 -5.71
C PRO A 173 -3.43 -23.32 -5.47
N ALA A 174 -2.44 -22.69 -4.80
CA ALA A 174 -1.17 -23.33 -4.45
C ALA A 174 -1.33 -24.44 -3.41
N ARG A 175 -2.23 -24.24 -2.43
CA ARG A 175 -2.54 -25.27 -1.41
C ARG A 175 -3.30 -26.46 -2.00
N LEU A 176 -4.20 -26.21 -2.94
CA LEU A 176 -4.95 -27.27 -3.62
C LEU A 176 -4.06 -28.14 -4.52
N HIS A 177 -3.12 -27.53 -5.26
CA HIS A 177 -2.13 -28.28 -6.04
C HIS A 177 -1.20 -29.11 -5.16
N ALA A 178 -0.72 -28.57 -4.04
CA ALA A 178 0.15 -29.31 -3.11
C ALA A 178 -0.54 -30.53 -2.47
N ARG A 179 -1.87 -30.50 -2.30
CA ARG A 179 -2.65 -31.62 -1.75
C ARG A 179 -2.88 -32.77 -2.74
N HIS A 180 -2.70 -32.55 -4.05
CA HIS A 180 -2.97 -33.56 -5.08
C HIS A 180 -1.71 -34.27 -5.60
N LEU A 181 -0.53 -34.03 -5.01
CA LEU A 181 0.67 -34.83 -5.28
C LEU A 181 0.60 -36.14 -4.45
N PRO A 182 0.43 -37.31 -5.08
CA PRO A 182 0.53 -38.59 -4.38
C PRO A 182 2.00 -38.84 -4.05
N GLY A 183 2.37 -38.87 -2.76
CA GLY A 183 3.68 -39.40 -2.36
C GLY A 183 4.51 -38.69 -1.28
N ALA A 184 3.96 -37.73 -0.51
CA ALA A 184 4.67 -37.20 0.67
C ALA A 184 4.13 -37.84 1.97
N ARG A 185 4.57 -39.07 2.24
CA ARG A 185 4.66 -39.64 3.60
C ARG A 185 6.12 -39.95 3.88
#